data_AF-A0A5R9PDW8-F1
#
_entry.id   AF-A0A5R9PDW8-F1
#
_cell.length_a   1.000
_cell.length_b   1.000
_cell.length_c   1.000
_cell.angle_alpha   90.00
_cell.angle_beta   90.00
_cell.angle_gamma   90.00
#
_symmetry.space_group_name_H-M   'P 1'
#
loop_
_entity.id
_entity.type
_entity.pdbx_description
1 polymer ?
#
loop_
_entity_poly.entity_id
_entity_poly.type
_entity_poly.pdbx_seq_one_letter_code
_entity_poly.pdbx_strand_id
1 'polypeptide(L)'
;MRKVFSSQRLENVEAVAELLRAEGIAVKIANGRSYRGRRRGGFSYDSRRIPDDIPAVWIVHSEDQPRGRQLLRELGLLENTRDPGSSYLPSGRHGEASGGGYFNAKRVKVGLLLLIAGGIALIVFTTRKQAPEAIVAAPAAPAAPSAPPPLVPEAITDVQVHRVDVPTALAQLLVADTLDRRKPAQACLSVDGGDPSAKLLQALPTKPVALFPASACPGKDALAIAVEDYRTDGSGSGEVQLTVGSGKPRVLEVERNGTVWRVLRRR
;
A
#
# COMPACT_ATOMS: atom_id res chain seq x y z
N MET A 1 -6.04 -26.78 24.74
CA MET A 1 -5.25 -26.58 23.49
C MET A 1 -4.74 -25.16 23.41
N ARG A 2 -3.47 -24.95 23.01
CA ARG A 2 -2.87 -23.60 22.89
C ARG A 2 -2.09 -23.48 21.57
N LYS A 3 -2.27 -22.36 20.86
CA LYS A 3 -1.54 -22.06 19.62
C LYS A 3 -0.07 -21.84 19.93
N VAL A 4 0.82 -22.50 19.17
CA VAL A 4 2.28 -22.36 19.35
C VAL A 4 3.00 -21.83 18.12
N PHE A 5 2.48 -22.11 16.94
CA PHE A 5 3.07 -21.67 15.68
C PHE A 5 1.98 -21.41 14.65
N SER A 6 2.16 -20.42 13.79
CA SER A 6 1.27 -20.15 12.66
C SER A 6 2.08 -19.62 11.49
N SER A 7 1.75 -20.08 10.28
CA SER A 7 2.41 -19.61 9.07
C SER A 7 1.40 -19.57 7.93
N GLN A 8 1.59 -18.61 7.04
CA GLN A 8 0.84 -18.54 5.79
C GLN A 8 1.15 -19.74 4.86
N ARG A 9 2.32 -20.38 5.03
CA ARG A 9 2.67 -21.61 4.33
C ARG A 9 2.22 -22.82 5.13
N LEU A 10 1.32 -23.59 4.54
CA LEU A 10 0.78 -24.79 5.16
C LEU A 10 1.86 -25.86 5.36
N GLU A 11 2.80 -25.97 4.42
CA GLU A 11 3.93 -26.91 4.47
C GLU A 11 4.79 -26.66 5.72
N ASN A 12 5.00 -25.40 6.09
CA ASN A 12 5.75 -25.06 7.29
C ASN A 12 5.00 -25.50 8.56
N VAL A 13 3.68 -25.33 8.58
CA VAL A 13 2.82 -25.76 9.70
C VAL A 13 2.79 -27.29 9.81
N GLU A 14 2.76 -28.00 8.68
CA GLU A 14 2.83 -29.45 8.61
C GLU A 14 4.17 -29.97 9.13
N ALA A 15 5.29 -29.39 8.67
CA ALA A 15 6.64 -29.75 9.13
C ALA A 15 6.84 -29.51 10.63
N VAL A 16 6.38 -28.37 11.15
CA VAL A 16 6.44 -28.07 12.59
C VAL A 16 5.58 -29.04 13.41
N ALA A 17 4.40 -29.41 12.89
CA ALA A 17 3.54 -30.37 13.56
C ALA A 17 4.17 -31.78 13.57
N GLU A 18 4.83 -32.20 12.50
CA GLU A 18 5.57 -33.45 12.43
C GLU A 18 6.73 -33.48 13.42
N LEU A 19 7.51 -32.40 13.51
CA LEU A 19 8.60 -32.25 14.46
C LEU A 19 8.12 -32.37 15.92
N LEU A 20 7.02 -31.70 16.27
CA LEU A 20 6.46 -31.79 17.63
C LEU A 20 5.94 -33.20 17.93
N ARG A 21 5.34 -33.89 16.95
CA ARG A 21 4.89 -35.29 17.12
C ARG A 21 6.06 -36.24 17.31
N ALA A 22 7.18 -36.03 16.60
CA ALA A 22 8.37 -36.86 16.74
C ALA A 22 8.93 -36.81 18.18
N GLU A 23 8.79 -35.67 18.86
CA GLU A 23 9.15 -35.49 20.28
C GLU A 23 8.08 -35.97 21.28
N GLY A 24 7.03 -36.63 20.79
CA GLY A 24 5.94 -37.18 21.59
C GLY A 24 4.90 -36.15 22.04
N ILE A 25 4.87 -34.96 21.45
CA ILE A 25 3.92 -33.90 21.80
C ILE A 25 2.67 -34.01 20.93
N ALA A 26 1.50 -34.16 21.54
CA ALA A 26 0.25 -34.24 20.79
C ALA A 26 -0.17 -32.86 20.24
N VAL A 27 -0.31 -32.77 18.91
CA VAL A 27 -0.65 -31.52 18.21
C VAL A 27 -1.80 -31.68 17.23
N LYS A 28 -2.55 -30.59 17.07
CA LYS A 28 -3.63 -30.42 16.09
C LYS A 28 -3.29 -29.27 15.15
N ILE A 29 -3.48 -29.49 13.85
CA ILE A 29 -3.38 -28.43 12.83
C ILE A 29 -4.78 -27.82 12.67
N ALA A 30 -4.88 -26.50 12.85
CA ALA A 30 -6.05 -25.71 12.49
C ALA A 30 -5.85 -25.10 11.10
N ASN A 31 -6.93 -24.97 10.33
CA ASN A 31 -6.91 -24.45 8.96
C ASN A 31 -5.92 -25.22 8.05
N GLY A 32 -5.83 -26.53 8.24
CA GLY A 32 -4.99 -27.44 7.44
C GLY A 32 -5.59 -27.78 6.07
N ARG A 33 -4.99 -28.73 5.34
CA ARG A 33 -5.51 -29.19 4.03
C ARG A 33 -6.93 -29.71 4.21
N SER A 34 -7.92 -28.99 3.71
CA SER A 34 -9.27 -29.52 3.63
C SER A 34 -9.33 -30.57 2.51
N TYR A 35 -10.00 -31.69 2.76
CA TYR A 35 -10.18 -32.79 1.81
C TYR A 35 -10.78 -32.37 0.46
N ARG A 36 -11.34 -31.15 0.35
CA ARG A 36 -11.91 -30.57 -0.89
C ARG A 36 -11.20 -29.33 -1.43
N GLY A 37 -10.01 -28.97 -0.93
CA GLY A 37 -9.29 -27.75 -1.31
C GLY A 37 -8.40 -27.88 -2.55
N ARG A 38 -8.92 -28.25 -3.72
CA ARG A 38 -8.20 -28.02 -5.00
C ARG A 38 -8.35 -26.56 -5.42
N ARG A 39 -7.65 -25.63 -4.78
CA ARG A 39 -7.33 -24.33 -5.39
C ARG A 39 -5.94 -23.88 -4.96
N ARG A 40 -5.03 -23.85 -5.95
CA ARG A 40 -3.69 -23.27 -5.85
C ARG A 40 -3.83 -21.75 -5.86
N GLY A 41 -4.33 -21.16 -4.78
CA GLY A 41 -4.14 -19.73 -4.55
C GLY A 41 -2.64 -19.51 -4.39
N GLY A 42 -2.06 -18.62 -5.19
CA GLY A 42 -0.64 -18.29 -5.09
C GLY A 42 -0.32 -17.82 -3.68
N PHE A 43 0.74 -18.38 -3.09
CA PHE A 43 1.26 -17.93 -1.80
C PHE A 43 1.81 -16.50 -1.96
N SER A 44 1.33 -15.56 -1.16
CA SER A 44 1.79 -14.16 -1.16
C SER A 44 2.16 -13.72 0.25
N TYR A 45 3.24 -12.96 0.40
CA TYR A 45 3.64 -12.33 1.67
C TYR A 45 3.03 -10.93 1.87
N ASP A 46 2.20 -10.44 0.93
CA ASP A 46 1.58 -9.11 1.06
C ASP A 46 0.64 -9.10 2.28
N SER A 47 0.99 -8.27 3.27
CA SER A 47 0.23 -8.12 4.52
C SER A 47 -1.21 -7.67 4.30
N ARG A 48 -1.48 -7.01 3.16
CA ARG A 48 -2.82 -6.56 2.76
C ARG A 48 -3.70 -7.67 2.20
N ARG A 49 -3.13 -8.84 1.89
CA ARG A 49 -3.83 -10.01 1.33
C ARG A 49 -3.72 -11.25 2.24
N ILE A 50 -3.37 -11.08 3.51
CA ILE A 50 -3.31 -12.20 4.46
C ILE A 50 -4.74 -12.72 4.68
N PRO A 51 -5.00 -14.02 4.42
CA PRO A 51 -6.29 -14.62 4.74
C PRO A 51 -6.58 -14.55 6.25
N ASP A 52 -7.83 -14.32 6.63
CA ASP A 52 -8.26 -14.34 8.04
C ASP A 52 -7.96 -15.71 8.70
N ASP A 53 -8.05 -16.79 7.91
CA ASP A 53 -7.79 -18.16 8.34
C ASP A 53 -6.36 -18.62 8.03
N ILE A 54 -5.41 -18.23 8.88
CA ILE A 54 -4.02 -18.68 8.77
C ILE A 54 -3.87 -20.10 9.35
N PRO A 55 -3.19 -21.03 8.65
CA PRO A 55 -2.80 -22.33 9.20
C PRO A 55 -1.99 -22.21 10.48
N ALA A 56 -2.31 -23.03 11.48
CA ALA A 56 -1.66 -22.96 12.78
C ALA A 56 -1.55 -24.33 13.47
N VAL A 57 -0.46 -24.51 14.23
CA VAL A 57 -0.25 -25.66 15.10
C VAL A 57 -0.70 -25.32 16.52
N TRP A 58 -1.54 -26.18 17.06
CA TRP A 58 -2.04 -26.12 18.44
C TRP A 58 -1.59 -27.36 19.19
N ILE A 59 -1.00 -27.18 20.37
CA ILE A 59 -0.72 -28.30 21.26
C ILE A 59 -2.02 -28.69 21.95
N VAL A 60 -2.34 -29.98 21.97
CA VAL A 60 -3.58 -30.53 22.52
C VAL A 60 -3.59 -30.39 24.04
N HIS A 61 -2.54 -30.95 24.65
CA HIS A 61 -2.22 -30.98 26.07
C HIS A 61 -1.60 -29.67 26.53
N SER A 62 -2.04 -29.11 27.66
CA SER A 62 -1.52 -27.81 28.12
C SER A 62 -0.18 -27.97 28.83
N GLU A 63 0.03 -29.12 29.45
CA GLU A 63 1.24 -29.60 30.11
C GLU A 63 2.45 -29.67 29.15
N ASP A 64 2.23 -30.00 27.88
CA ASP A 64 3.30 -30.07 26.87
C ASP A 64 3.66 -28.70 26.28
N GLN A 65 2.91 -27.64 26.61
CA GLN A 65 3.11 -26.33 26.03
C GLN A 65 4.50 -25.73 26.32
N PRO A 66 5.03 -25.75 27.56
CA PRO A 66 6.34 -25.22 27.87
C PRO A 66 7.45 -25.95 27.10
N ARG A 67 7.38 -27.29 27.07
CA ARG A 67 8.33 -28.16 26.37
C ARG A 67 8.30 -27.91 24.86
N GLY A 68 7.11 -27.89 24.24
CA GLY A 68 6.97 -27.61 22.81
C GLY A 68 7.49 -26.23 22.41
N ARG A 69 7.23 -25.20 23.24
CA ARG A 69 7.78 -23.85 22.97
C ARG A 69 9.29 -23.77 23.17
N GLN A 70 9.85 -24.57 24.08
CA GLN A 70 11.29 -24.65 24.28
C GLN A 70 11.98 -25.24 23.05
N LEU A 71 11.50 -26.38 22.57
CA LEU A 71 12.01 -27.02 21.36
C LEU A 71 11.98 -26.08 20.14
N LEU A 72 10.86 -25.37 19.94
CA LEU A 72 10.75 -24.41 18.84
C LEU A 72 11.71 -23.22 18.96
N ARG A 73 12.10 -22.82 20.18
CA ARG A 73 13.13 -21.78 20.38
C ARG A 73 14.52 -22.30 20.09
N GLU A 74 14.83 -23.52 20.52
CA GLU A 74 16.14 -24.16 20.26
C GLU A 74 16.40 -24.32 18.75
N LEU A 75 15.34 -24.52 17.97
CA LEU A 75 15.39 -24.60 16.50
C LEU A 75 15.31 -23.24 15.79
N GLY A 76 15.26 -22.13 16.53
CA GLY A 76 15.15 -20.77 15.97
C GLY A 76 13.81 -20.46 15.28
N LEU A 77 12.77 -21.28 15.50
CA LEU A 77 11.44 -21.09 14.90
C LEU A 77 10.55 -20.13 15.70
N LEU A 78 10.91 -19.84 16.94
CA LEU A 78 10.30 -18.79 17.76
C LEU A 78 11.35 -17.78 18.15
N GLU A 79 11.08 -16.51 17.87
CA GLU A 79 11.90 -15.40 18.39
C GLU A 79 11.84 -15.42 19.92
N ASN A 80 13.02 -15.42 20.53
CA ASN A 80 13.14 -15.24 21.96
C ASN A 80 12.80 -13.78 22.26
N THR A 81 11.59 -13.49 22.75
CA THR A 81 11.16 -12.14 23.16
C THR A 81 12.01 -11.53 24.27
N ARG A 82 13.04 -12.24 24.75
CA ARG A 82 14.03 -11.80 25.75
C ARG A 82 15.34 -11.30 25.16
N ASP A 83 15.54 -11.32 23.83
CA ASP A 83 16.73 -10.71 23.23
C ASP A 83 16.40 -9.33 22.65
N PRO A 84 16.59 -8.23 23.41
CA PRO A 84 16.39 -6.88 22.90
C PRO A 84 17.39 -6.50 21.79
N GLY A 85 18.38 -7.34 21.50
CA GLY A 85 19.36 -7.14 20.42
C GLY A 85 18.95 -7.71 19.06
N SER A 86 17.91 -8.55 18.97
CA SER A 86 17.51 -9.20 17.71
C SER A 86 16.42 -8.45 16.93
N SER A 87 15.87 -7.37 17.48
CA SER A 87 14.90 -6.51 16.79
C SER A 87 15.58 -5.31 16.17
N TYR A 88 15.73 -5.32 14.84
CA TYR A 88 16.17 -4.15 14.07
C TYR A 88 15.10 -3.05 13.98
N LEU A 89 13.90 -3.30 14.51
CA LEU A 89 12.86 -2.29 14.64
C LEU A 89 13.00 -1.60 16.00
N PRO A 90 12.96 -0.26 16.07
CA PRO A 90 12.86 0.43 17.35
C PRO A 90 11.61 -0.08 18.04
N SER A 91 11.75 -0.54 19.28
CA SER A 91 10.64 -0.96 20.12
C SER A 91 9.66 0.20 20.18
N GLY A 92 8.59 0.11 19.38
CA GLY A 92 7.57 1.14 19.32
C GLY A 92 7.07 1.32 20.74
N ARG A 93 7.26 2.53 21.29
CA ARG A 93 6.55 2.94 22.50
C ARG A 93 5.07 2.69 22.18
N HIS A 94 4.49 1.66 22.78
CA HIS A 94 3.06 1.65 23.02
C HIS A 94 2.82 2.85 23.92
N GLY A 95 2.66 4.02 23.29
CA GLY A 95 2.09 5.19 23.89
C GLY A 95 0.69 4.79 24.26
N GLU A 96 0.53 4.46 25.53
CA GLU A 96 -0.72 4.57 26.26
C GLU A 96 -1.38 5.87 25.77
N ALA A 97 -2.41 5.73 24.96
CA ALA A 97 -3.17 6.87 24.48
C ALA A 97 -3.83 7.48 25.71
N SER A 98 -3.16 8.47 26.30
CA SER A 98 -3.72 9.26 27.40
C SER A 98 -5.03 9.86 26.89
N GLY A 99 -6.13 9.46 27.52
CA GLY A 99 -7.47 9.92 27.19
C GLY A 99 -7.54 11.44 27.24
N GLY A 100 -7.72 12.06 26.07
CA GLY A 100 -8.03 13.47 25.91
C GLY A 100 -9.42 13.64 25.31
N GLY A 101 -10.40 14.02 26.14
CA GLY A 101 -11.62 14.74 25.75
C GLY A 101 -12.54 14.08 24.73
N TYR A 102 -13.32 13.09 25.16
CA TYR A 102 -14.40 12.53 24.33
C TYR A 102 -15.53 13.55 24.11
N PHE A 103 -15.61 14.10 22.89
CA PHE A 103 -16.93 14.29 22.30
C PHE A 103 -17.57 12.90 22.25
N ASN A 104 -18.68 12.71 22.96
CA ASN A 104 -19.41 11.45 23.01
C ASN A 104 -19.66 10.96 21.58
N ALA A 105 -18.92 9.93 21.13
CA ALA A 105 -18.95 9.45 19.76
C ALA A 105 -20.37 9.08 19.29
N LYS A 106 -21.26 8.71 20.23
CA LYS A 106 -22.70 8.52 20.00
C LYS A 106 -23.42 9.81 19.61
N ARG A 107 -23.13 10.96 20.23
CA ARG A 107 -23.74 12.26 19.91
C ARG A 107 -23.30 12.78 18.53
N VAL A 108 -22.04 12.57 18.16
CA VAL A 108 -21.53 12.88 16.81
C VAL A 108 -22.22 12.01 15.77
N LYS A 109 -22.34 10.70 16.03
CA LYS A 109 -23.02 9.76 15.13
C LYS A 109 -24.51 10.08 14.95
N VAL A 110 -25.21 10.48 16.02
CA VAL A 110 -26.63 10.89 15.94
C VAL A 110 -26.78 12.22 15.21
N GLY A 111 -25.90 13.20 15.45
CA GLY A 111 -25.90 14.48 14.73
C GLY A 111 -25.69 14.28 13.22
N LEU A 112 -24.75 13.41 12.82
CA LEU A 112 -24.51 13.07 11.42
C LEU A 112 -25.75 12.42 10.78
N LEU A 113 -26.39 11.46 11.47
CA LEU A 113 -27.60 10.80 10.96
C LEU A 113 -28.77 11.78 10.79
N LEU A 114 -28.95 12.74 11.70
CA LEU A 114 -29.97 13.77 11.57
C LEU A 114 -29.69 14.72 10.39
N LEU A 115 -28.42 15.05 10.14
CA LEU A 115 -28.02 15.87 8.99
C LEU A 115 -28.29 15.14 7.67
N ILE A 116 -27.93 13.86 7.58
CA ILE A 116 -28.22 13.02 6.41
C ILE A 116 -29.74 12.89 6.20
N ALA A 117 -30.51 12.62 7.25
CA ALA A 117 -31.96 12.53 7.17
C ALA A 117 -32.60 13.86 6.74
N GLY A 118 -32.12 14.99 7.25
CA GLY A 118 -32.54 16.32 6.82
C GLY A 118 -32.23 16.59 5.35
N GLY A 119 -31.04 16.19 4.88
CA GLY A 119 -30.67 16.28 3.47
C GLY A 119 -31.56 15.43 2.56
N ILE A 120 -31.86 14.19 2.96
CA ILE A 120 -32.78 13.31 2.21
C ILE A 120 -34.19 13.90 2.17
N ALA A 121 -34.70 14.41 3.29
CA ALA A 121 -36.01 15.05 3.35
C ALA A 121 -36.09 16.29 2.45
N LEU A 122 -35.03 17.11 2.41
CA LEU A 122 -34.93 18.27 1.51
C LEU A 122 -34.94 17.84 0.04
N ILE A 123 -34.17 16.81 -0.33
CA ILE A 123 -34.12 16.27 -1.69
C ILE A 123 -35.50 15.76 -2.10
N VAL A 124 -36.16 14.94 -1.28
CA VAL A 124 -37.51 14.41 -1.57
C VAL A 124 -38.55 15.53 -1.71
N PHE A 125 -38.44 16.60 -0.92
CA PHE A 125 -39.34 17.74 -1.03
C PHE A 125 -39.14 18.51 -2.34
N THR A 126 -37.90 18.60 -2.83
CA THR A 126 -37.60 19.23 -4.13
C THR A 126 -37.97 18.36 -5.34
N THR A 127 -37.90 17.03 -5.23
CA THR A 127 -38.24 16.10 -6.31
C THR A 127 -39.74 15.79 -6.42
N ARG A 128 -40.55 16.07 -5.38
CA ARG A 128 -42.02 15.95 -5.42
C ARG A 128 -42.72 16.86 -6.45
N LYS A 129 -42.02 17.81 -7.09
CA LYS A 129 -42.57 18.60 -8.22
C LYS A 129 -42.36 17.95 -9.60
N GLN A 130 -41.68 16.81 -9.68
CA GLN A 130 -41.60 16.02 -10.91
C GLN A 130 -42.48 14.78 -10.75
N ALA A 131 -43.65 14.80 -11.40
CA ALA A 131 -44.44 13.60 -11.58
C ALA A 131 -43.61 12.57 -12.36
N PRO A 132 -43.41 11.34 -11.84
CA PRO A 132 -42.72 10.30 -12.58
C PRO A 132 -43.65 9.77 -13.68
N GLU A 133 -43.19 9.87 -14.91
CA GLU A 133 -43.80 9.22 -16.07
C GLU A 133 -43.65 7.71 -15.92
N ALA A 134 -44.78 7.01 -15.90
CA ALA A 134 -44.85 5.57 -15.73
C ALA A 134 -44.26 4.87 -16.96
N ILE A 135 -43.12 4.21 -16.81
CA ILE A 135 -42.58 3.30 -17.82
C ILE A 135 -43.49 2.06 -17.82
N VAL A 136 -44.21 1.89 -18.92
CA VAL A 136 -45.05 0.73 -19.20
C VAL A 136 -44.16 -0.52 -19.27
N ALA A 137 -44.43 -1.50 -18.40
CA ALA A 137 -43.79 -2.80 -18.45
C ALA A 137 -44.30 -3.61 -19.66
N ALA A 138 -43.40 -3.98 -20.56
CA ALA A 138 -43.67 -4.95 -21.62
C ALA A 138 -43.70 -6.38 -21.03
N PRO A 139 -44.55 -7.28 -21.56
CA PRO A 139 -44.70 -8.63 -21.02
C PRO A 139 -43.43 -9.48 -21.27
N ALA A 140 -42.99 -10.16 -20.22
CA ALA A 140 -41.86 -11.08 -20.27
C ALA A 140 -42.19 -12.34 -21.10
N ALA A 141 -41.35 -12.63 -22.09
CA ALA A 141 -41.31 -13.92 -22.76
C ALA A 141 -40.65 -14.98 -21.85
N PRO A 142 -41.04 -16.27 -21.93
CA PRO A 142 -40.49 -17.31 -21.07
C PRO A 142 -38.99 -17.54 -21.34
N ALA A 143 -38.21 -17.56 -20.26
CA ALA A 143 -36.78 -17.81 -20.28
C ALA A 143 -36.46 -19.24 -20.70
N ALA A 144 -35.64 -19.39 -21.74
CA ALA A 144 -34.95 -20.63 -22.05
C ALA A 144 -33.82 -20.88 -21.01
N PRO A 145 -33.49 -22.15 -20.68
CA PRO A 145 -32.40 -22.45 -19.75
C PRO A 145 -31.06 -21.98 -20.32
N SER A 146 -30.39 -21.10 -19.58
CA SER A 146 -29.05 -20.61 -19.90
C SER A 146 -28.01 -21.70 -19.67
N ALA A 147 -27.23 -22.00 -20.72
CA ALA A 147 -26.02 -22.79 -20.59
C ALA A 147 -25.01 -22.05 -19.68
N PRO A 148 -24.18 -22.78 -18.89
CA PRO A 148 -23.17 -22.13 -18.05
C PRO A 148 -22.16 -21.39 -18.94
N PRO A 149 -21.72 -20.19 -18.53
CA PRO A 149 -20.74 -19.43 -19.29
C PRO A 149 -19.40 -20.19 -19.36
N PRO A 150 -18.68 -20.13 -20.49
CA PRO A 150 -17.33 -20.66 -20.56
C PRO A 150 -16.44 -19.93 -19.55
N LEU A 151 -15.62 -20.70 -18.84
CA LEU A 151 -14.58 -20.20 -17.94
C LEU A 151 -13.54 -19.43 -18.76
N VAL A 152 -13.70 -18.11 -18.86
CA VAL A 152 -12.62 -17.22 -19.28
C VAL A 152 -11.63 -17.12 -18.11
N PRO A 153 -10.35 -17.45 -18.29
CA PRO A 153 -9.35 -17.17 -17.27
C PRO A 153 -9.29 -15.65 -17.06
N GLU A 154 -9.51 -15.22 -15.81
CA GLU A 154 -9.28 -13.83 -15.40
C GLU A 154 -7.81 -13.51 -15.64
N ALA A 155 -7.53 -12.82 -16.74
CA ALA A 155 -6.25 -12.15 -16.92
C ALA A 155 -6.11 -11.14 -15.77
N ILE A 156 -4.96 -11.13 -15.10
CA ILE A 156 -4.65 -10.20 -14.02
C ILE A 156 -4.68 -8.79 -14.63
N THR A 157 -5.81 -8.09 -14.51
CA THR A 157 -6.03 -6.74 -15.08
C THR A 157 -5.84 -5.62 -14.07
N ASP A 158 -5.50 -5.92 -12.82
CA ASP A 158 -5.15 -4.91 -11.84
C ASP A 158 -3.64 -4.65 -11.85
N VAL A 159 -3.22 -3.78 -12.77
CA VAL A 159 -1.91 -3.14 -12.73
C VAL A 159 -1.87 -2.27 -11.47
N GLN A 160 -1.27 -2.78 -10.39
CA GLN A 160 -1.16 -2.04 -9.14
C GLN A 160 -0.17 -0.88 -9.32
N VAL A 161 -0.68 0.35 -9.29
CA VAL A 161 0.15 1.55 -9.34
C VAL A 161 0.65 1.89 -7.94
N HIS A 162 1.96 1.87 -7.76
CA HIS A 162 2.64 2.16 -6.51
C HIS A 162 3.25 3.56 -6.55
N ARG A 163 3.11 4.31 -5.44
CA ARG A 163 3.89 5.53 -5.22
C ARG A 163 5.24 5.14 -4.63
N VAL A 164 6.31 5.61 -5.23
CA VAL A 164 7.70 5.32 -4.84
C VAL A 164 8.46 6.65 -4.79
N ASP A 165 9.49 6.72 -3.95
CA ASP A 165 10.39 7.88 -3.92
C ASP A 165 10.99 8.15 -5.30
N VAL A 166 11.11 9.42 -5.67
CA VAL A 166 11.63 9.83 -6.98
C VAL A 166 13.09 9.37 -7.11
N PRO A 167 13.41 8.49 -8.09
CA PRO A 167 14.79 8.05 -8.30
C PRO A 167 15.70 9.23 -8.65
N THR A 168 16.92 9.24 -8.10
CA THR A 168 17.88 10.35 -8.30
C THR A 168 18.17 10.64 -9.77
N ALA A 169 18.31 9.58 -10.60
CA ALA A 169 18.55 9.73 -12.03
C ALA A 169 17.37 10.34 -12.78
N LEU A 170 16.13 10.06 -12.34
CA LEU A 170 14.93 10.67 -12.91
C LEU A 170 14.85 12.16 -12.54
N ALA A 171 15.08 12.49 -11.28
CA ALA A 171 15.13 13.88 -10.82
C ALA A 171 16.20 14.69 -11.58
N GLN A 172 17.40 14.11 -11.76
CA GLN A 172 18.49 14.75 -12.50
C GLN A 172 18.10 15.09 -13.93
N LEU A 173 17.46 14.15 -14.63
CA LEU A 173 17.01 14.35 -16.01
C LEU A 173 15.97 15.47 -16.12
N LEU A 174 14.96 15.47 -15.25
CA LEU A 174 13.91 16.48 -15.28
C LEU A 174 14.43 17.86 -14.93
N VAL A 175 15.27 17.96 -13.89
CA VAL A 175 15.88 19.23 -13.50
C VAL A 175 16.79 19.74 -14.61
N ALA A 176 17.67 18.92 -15.18
CA ALA A 176 18.54 19.33 -16.29
C ALA A 176 17.73 19.83 -17.51
N ASP A 177 16.71 19.10 -17.96
CA ASP A 177 15.84 19.54 -19.07
C ASP A 177 15.13 20.88 -18.76
N THR A 178 14.71 21.10 -17.51
CA THR A 178 14.09 22.38 -17.13
C THR A 178 15.09 23.54 -17.10
N LEU A 179 16.31 23.31 -16.61
CA LEU A 179 17.37 24.32 -16.58
C LEU A 179 17.80 24.71 -17.99
N ASP A 180 17.96 23.74 -18.90
CA ASP A 180 18.33 23.99 -20.29
C ASP A 180 17.27 24.81 -21.05
N ARG A 181 15.99 24.58 -20.74
CA ARG A 181 14.86 25.29 -21.37
C ARG A 181 14.65 26.69 -20.81
N ARG A 182 14.78 26.87 -19.49
CA ARG A 182 14.44 28.13 -18.81
C ARG A 182 15.64 29.05 -18.61
N LYS A 183 16.86 28.50 -18.61
CA LYS A 183 18.14 29.19 -18.42
C LYS A 183 18.10 30.22 -17.27
N PRO A 184 17.64 29.82 -16.06
CA PRO A 184 17.58 30.75 -14.94
C PRO A 184 18.99 31.07 -14.43
N ALA A 185 19.18 32.23 -13.82
CA ALA A 185 20.44 32.52 -13.11
C ALA A 185 20.55 31.72 -11.79
N GLN A 186 19.41 31.48 -11.13
CA GLN A 186 19.31 30.78 -9.85
C GLN A 186 18.11 29.82 -9.88
N ALA A 187 18.27 28.62 -9.33
CA ALA A 187 17.17 27.66 -9.19
C ALA A 187 17.16 27.00 -7.82
N CYS A 188 15.96 26.79 -7.29
CA CYS A 188 15.73 26.16 -6.00
C CYS A 188 14.99 24.84 -6.21
N LEU A 189 15.55 23.76 -5.68
CA LEU A 189 15.15 22.41 -6.00
C LEU A 189 14.49 21.74 -4.79
N SER A 190 13.36 21.07 -5.01
CA SER A 190 12.77 20.12 -4.05
C SER A 190 12.46 18.78 -4.73
N VAL A 191 12.60 17.71 -3.96
CA VAL A 191 12.25 16.34 -4.38
C VAL A 191 11.35 15.73 -3.32
N ASP A 192 10.16 15.28 -3.73
CA ASP A 192 9.13 14.73 -2.84
C ASP A 192 8.83 15.61 -1.61
N GLY A 193 8.79 16.93 -1.81
CA GLY A 193 8.54 17.92 -0.76
C GLY A 193 9.72 18.17 0.20
N GLY A 194 10.85 17.49 0.01
CA GLY A 194 12.07 17.65 0.80
C GLY A 194 13.23 18.26 0.02
N ASP A 195 14.36 18.46 0.72
CA ASP A 195 15.59 18.90 0.09
C ASP A 195 16.20 17.76 -0.76
N PRO A 196 16.77 18.09 -1.93
CA PRO A 196 17.41 17.11 -2.80
C PRO A 196 18.61 16.46 -2.13
N SER A 197 18.82 15.17 -2.41
CA SER A 197 20.01 14.45 -1.94
C SER A 197 21.31 15.14 -2.40
N ALA A 198 22.37 15.07 -1.59
CA ALA A 198 23.68 15.64 -1.95
C ALA A 198 24.23 15.07 -3.28
N LYS A 199 23.97 13.78 -3.56
CA LYS A 199 24.35 13.13 -4.82
C LYS A 199 23.69 13.78 -6.04
N LEU A 200 22.43 14.19 -5.91
CA LEU A 200 21.70 14.87 -6.98
C LEU A 200 22.32 16.24 -7.26
N LEU A 201 22.58 17.03 -6.22
CA LEU A 201 23.18 18.36 -6.35
C LEU A 201 24.58 18.31 -7.00
N GLN A 202 25.37 17.27 -6.67
CA GLN A 202 26.70 17.07 -7.26
C GLN A 202 26.65 16.61 -8.73
N ALA A 203 25.58 15.91 -9.13
CA ALA A 203 25.41 15.40 -10.48
C ALA A 203 24.85 16.46 -11.47
N LEU A 204 24.34 17.58 -10.96
CA LEU A 204 23.77 18.65 -11.78
C LEU A 204 24.84 19.67 -12.20
N PRO A 205 24.73 20.25 -13.40
CA PRO A 205 25.63 21.30 -13.84
C PRO A 205 25.43 22.57 -13.01
N THR A 206 26.46 22.99 -12.28
CA THR A 206 26.46 24.17 -11.39
C THR A 206 26.87 25.46 -12.09
N LYS A 207 27.13 25.42 -13.39
CA LYS A 207 27.47 26.60 -14.21
C LYS A 207 26.73 26.53 -15.54
N PRO A 208 26.06 27.62 -15.98
CA PRO A 208 26.06 28.96 -15.39
C PRO A 208 25.02 29.19 -14.27
N VAL A 209 24.28 28.16 -13.83
CA VAL A 209 23.16 28.30 -12.87
C VAL A 209 23.59 28.02 -11.44
N ALA A 210 23.28 28.92 -10.50
CA ALA A 210 23.44 28.64 -9.08
C ALA A 210 22.26 27.79 -8.56
N LEU A 211 22.57 26.61 -8.02
CA LEU A 211 21.58 25.65 -7.54
C LEU A 211 21.54 25.63 -6.01
N PHE A 212 20.33 25.68 -5.45
CA PHE A 212 20.09 25.64 -4.01
C PHE A 212 19.04 24.58 -3.66
N PRO A 213 19.16 23.91 -2.51
CA PRO A 213 18.04 23.16 -1.95
C PRO A 213 16.91 24.14 -1.56
N ALA A 214 15.66 23.66 -1.59
CA ALA A 214 14.48 24.49 -1.32
C ALA A 214 14.56 25.19 0.05
N SER A 215 15.11 24.53 1.08
CA SER A 215 15.28 25.12 2.41
C SER A 215 16.28 26.29 2.48
N ALA A 216 17.25 26.34 1.57
CA ALA A 216 18.32 27.36 1.55
C ALA A 216 18.20 28.32 0.35
N CYS A 217 16.99 28.46 -0.21
CA CYS A 217 16.75 29.28 -1.38
C CYS A 217 16.94 30.78 -1.08
N PRO A 218 17.81 31.51 -1.82
CA PRO A 218 18.22 32.88 -1.47
C PRO A 218 17.20 33.99 -1.81
N GLY A 219 16.01 33.67 -2.33
CA GLY A 219 14.96 34.70 -2.54
C GLY A 219 13.93 34.36 -3.63
N LYS A 220 12.99 35.30 -3.85
CA LYS A 220 11.81 35.15 -4.73
C LYS A 220 12.13 35.08 -6.23
N ASP A 221 13.33 35.52 -6.64
CA ASP A 221 13.72 35.59 -8.05
C ASP A 221 14.33 34.28 -8.57
N ALA A 222 14.57 33.30 -7.68
CA ALA A 222 15.06 31.99 -8.06
C ALA A 222 13.92 31.13 -8.64
N LEU A 223 14.22 30.38 -9.71
CA LEU A 223 13.26 29.46 -10.30
C LEU A 223 13.06 28.25 -9.39
N ALA A 224 11.89 28.12 -8.77
CA ALA A 224 11.53 26.91 -8.03
C ALA A 224 11.28 25.74 -8.99
N ILE A 225 11.85 24.57 -8.71
CA ILE A 225 11.60 23.33 -9.45
C ILE A 225 11.33 22.24 -8.42
N ALA A 226 10.13 21.66 -8.47
CA ALA A 226 9.72 20.57 -7.60
C ALA A 226 9.42 19.32 -8.44
N VAL A 227 10.02 18.20 -8.07
CA VAL A 227 9.77 16.88 -8.67
C VAL A 227 9.19 15.96 -7.61
N GLU A 228 7.97 15.49 -7.82
CA GLU A 228 7.18 14.84 -6.77
C GLU A 228 6.30 13.72 -7.32
N ASP A 229 5.82 12.88 -6.40
CA ASP A 229 4.73 11.91 -6.63
C ASP A 229 5.01 10.98 -7.81
N TYR A 230 6.18 10.33 -7.79
CA TYR A 230 6.49 9.30 -8.78
C TYR A 230 5.63 8.05 -8.53
N ARG A 231 4.90 7.65 -9.57
CA ARG A 231 3.97 6.51 -9.56
C ARG A 231 4.35 5.53 -10.66
N THR A 232 4.54 4.27 -10.30
CA THR A 232 4.97 3.21 -11.22
C THR A 232 4.25 1.91 -10.92
N ASP A 233 4.08 1.08 -11.93
CA ASP A 233 3.56 -0.29 -11.84
C ASP A 233 4.69 -1.35 -11.72
N GLY A 234 5.95 -0.90 -11.64
CA GLY A 234 7.12 -1.78 -11.60
C GLY A 234 7.63 -2.24 -12.98
N SER A 235 6.97 -1.86 -14.08
CA SER A 235 7.40 -2.17 -15.46
C SER A 235 8.63 -1.38 -15.90
N GLY A 236 9.01 -0.33 -15.16
CA GLY A 236 9.99 0.66 -15.57
C GLY A 236 9.36 1.89 -16.24
N SER A 237 8.04 1.89 -16.47
CA SER A 237 7.28 3.09 -16.83
C SER A 237 6.55 3.69 -15.62
N GLY A 238 6.18 4.97 -15.70
CA GLY A 238 5.45 5.63 -14.64
C GLY A 238 5.08 7.08 -14.96
N GLU A 239 4.39 7.70 -14.01
CA GLU A 239 4.02 9.11 -14.03
C GLU A 239 4.75 9.85 -12.91
N VAL A 240 5.21 11.07 -13.18
CA VAL A 240 5.86 11.95 -12.19
C VAL A 240 5.32 13.36 -12.33
N GLN A 241 5.14 14.05 -11.20
CA GLN A 241 4.71 15.44 -11.19
C GLN A 241 5.91 16.38 -11.21
N LEU A 242 5.87 17.35 -12.11
CA LEU A 242 6.86 18.41 -12.22
C LEU A 242 6.17 19.77 -12.07
N THR A 243 6.62 20.55 -11.09
CA THR A 243 6.18 21.93 -10.89
C THR A 243 7.35 22.87 -11.13
N VAL A 244 7.13 23.93 -11.92
CA VAL A 244 8.17 24.91 -12.28
C VAL A 244 7.67 26.32 -11.99
N GLY A 245 8.41 27.06 -11.17
CA GLY A 245 8.05 28.36 -10.63
C GLY A 245 6.77 28.28 -9.79
N SER A 246 5.89 29.27 -9.95
CA SER A 246 4.54 29.30 -9.38
C SER A 246 3.49 28.63 -10.29
N GLY A 247 3.92 27.84 -11.26
CA GLY A 247 3.04 27.15 -12.20
C GLY A 247 2.23 26.01 -11.56
N LYS A 248 1.23 25.51 -12.29
CA LYS A 248 0.51 24.29 -11.90
C LYS A 248 1.40 23.05 -12.08
N PRO A 249 1.28 22.04 -11.20
CA PRO A 249 1.94 20.75 -11.40
C PRO A 249 1.55 20.13 -12.74
N ARG A 250 2.54 19.59 -13.46
CA ARG A 250 2.35 18.88 -14.74
C ARG A 250 2.69 17.41 -14.56
N VAL A 251 1.88 16.54 -15.17
CA VAL A 251 2.10 15.09 -15.09
C VAL A 251 2.90 14.65 -16.31
N LEU A 252 4.06 14.06 -16.07
CA LEU A 252 4.96 13.58 -17.10
C LEU A 252 4.98 12.05 -17.09
N GLU A 253 4.78 11.46 -18.26
CA GLU A 253 4.92 10.03 -18.48
C GLU A 253 6.39 9.73 -18.78
N VAL A 254 6.98 8.85 -17.99
CA VAL A 254 8.41 8.55 -18.01
C VAL A 254 8.66 7.06 -18.12
N GLU A 255 9.78 6.72 -18.75
CA GLU A 255 10.20 5.33 -18.95
C GLU A 255 11.68 5.19 -18.65
N ARG A 256 12.03 4.10 -17.97
CA ARG A 256 13.39 3.71 -17.63
C ARG A 256 13.88 2.61 -18.56
N ASN A 257 14.97 2.87 -19.27
CA ASN A 257 15.71 1.86 -20.02
C ASN A 257 17.08 1.65 -19.34
N GLY A 258 17.18 0.57 -18.56
CA GLY A 258 18.37 0.32 -17.73
C GLY A 258 18.54 1.37 -16.64
N THR A 259 19.58 2.20 -16.75
CA THR A 259 19.87 3.34 -15.86
C THR A 259 19.43 4.69 -16.43
N VAL A 260 19.02 4.71 -17.70
CA VAL A 260 18.65 5.94 -18.41
C VAL A 260 17.15 6.14 -18.34
N TRP A 261 16.74 7.39 -18.11
CA TRP A 261 15.33 7.79 -18.11
C TRP A 261 15.00 8.55 -19.39
N ARG A 262 13.75 8.45 -19.84
CA ARG A 262 13.21 9.32 -20.90
C ARG A 262 11.82 9.80 -20.52
N VAL A 263 11.47 10.99 -21.01
CA VAL A 263 10.09 11.49 -20.97
C VAL A 263 9.40 11.06 -22.27
N LEU A 264 8.30 10.33 -22.16
CA LEU A 264 7.49 9.85 -23.28
C LEU A 264 6.44 10.90 -23.69
N ARG A 265 5.72 11.45 -22.73
CA ARG A 265 4.63 12.41 -22.96
C ARG A 265 4.53 13.42 -21.83
N ARG A 266 4.18 14.66 -22.16
CA ARG A 266 3.92 15.74 -21.19
C ARG A 266 2.42 16.04 -21.22
N ARG A 267 1.70 15.80 -20.12
CA ARG A 267 0.27 16.11 -19.99
C ARG A 267 0.07 17.40 -19.17
#